data_AF-A0A432RW17-F1
#
_entry.id   AF-A0A432RW17-F1
#
_cell.length_a   1.000
_cell.length_b   1.000
_cell.length_c   1.000
_cell.angle_alpha   90.00
_cell.angle_beta   90.00
_cell.angle_gamma   90.00
#
_symmetry.space_group_name_H-M   'P 1'
#
loop_
_entity.id
_entity.type
_entity.pdbx_description
1 polymer ?
#
loop_
_entity_poly.entity_id
_entity_poly.type
_entity_poly.pdbx_seq_one_letter_code
_entity_poly.pdbx_strand_id
1 'polypeptide(L)'
;MSTSRVDKILHRIQKKINNLIRDFCHKISNPIVELAKKYNVSTIVIGKLQESKNKESKLSSIVDQMLSLLPHGRVSKQIEYKASEYGIRTVLVDESYTC
;
A
#
# COMPACT_ATOMS: atom_id res chain seq x y z
N MET A 1 27.85 -19.72 9.29
CA MET A 1 27.52 -18.89 8.10
C MET A 1 28.01 -17.48 8.35
N SER A 2 29.25 -17.17 7.96
CA SER A 2 29.84 -15.83 8.13
C SER A 2 29.14 -14.83 7.21
N THR A 3 28.33 -13.92 7.77
CA THR A 3 27.67 -12.86 7.01
C THR A 3 28.72 -11.95 6.39
N SER A 4 28.73 -11.85 5.06
CA SER A 4 29.65 -10.99 4.34
C SER A 4 29.36 -9.52 4.68
N ARG A 5 30.36 -8.65 4.51
CA ARG A 5 30.19 -7.20 4.70
C ARG A 5 29.05 -6.64 3.83
N VAL A 6 28.81 -7.26 2.66
CA VAL A 6 27.74 -6.92 1.72
C VAL A 6 26.36 -7.26 2.29
N ASP A 7 26.19 -8.42 2.93
CA ASP A 7 24.91 -8.85 3.54
C ASP A 7 24.46 -7.88 4.64
N LYS A 8 25.41 -7.39 5.44
CA LYS A 8 25.13 -6.42 6.51
C LYS A 8 24.66 -5.08 5.93
N ILE A 9 25.23 -4.64 4.80
CA ILE A 9 24.83 -3.40 4.12
C ILE A 9 23.43 -3.58 3.52
N LEU A 10 23.19 -4.70 2.83
CA LEU A 10 21.90 -5.02 2.24
C LEU A 10 20.79 -5.05 3.29
N HIS A 11 21.04 -5.70 4.44
CA HIS A 11 20.08 -5.75 5.54
C HIS A 11 19.76 -4.35 6.10
N ARG A 12 20.76 -3.47 6.23
CA ARG A 12 20.54 -2.08 6.70
C ARG A 12 19.70 -1.28 5.71
N ILE A 13 19.96 -1.41 4.41
CA ILE A 13 19.18 -0.74 3.37
C ILE A 13 17.74 -1.26 3.39
N GLN A 14 17.56 -2.58 3.44
CA GLN A 14 16.23 -3.19 3.47
C GLN A 14 15.42 -2.80 4.71
N LYS A 15 16.08 -2.66 5.88
CA LYS A 15 15.44 -2.12 7.09
C LYS A 15 14.96 -0.68 6.89
N LYS A 16 15.78 0.19 6.28
CA LYS A 16 15.38 1.58 5.98
C LYS A 16 14.18 1.64 5.04
N ILE A 17 14.19 0.84 3.97
CA ILE A 17 13.07 0.74 3.02
C ILE A 17 11.80 0.26 3.73
N ASN A 18 11.88 -0.77 4.56
CA ASN A 18 10.73 -1.27 5.33
C ASN A 18 10.15 -0.21 6.28
N ASN A 19 11.00 0.58 6.94
CA ASN A 19 10.55 1.67 7.80
C ASN A 19 9.85 2.75 7.00
N LEU A 20 10.39 3.15 5.85
CA LEU A 20 9.79 4.14 4.96
C LEU A 20 8.40 3.68 4.48
N ILE A 21 8.29 2.42 4.05
CA ILE A 21 7.02 1.82 3.63
C ILE A 21 6.02 1.84 4.78
N ARG A 22 6.44 1.45 5.98
CA ARG A 22 5.59 1.44 7.17
C ARG A 22 5.06 2.84 7.46
N ASP A 23 5.94 3.84 7.53
CA ASP A 23 5.57 5.23 7.80
C ASP A 23 4.60 5.77 6.74
N PHE A 24 4.85 5.46 5.46
CA PHE A 24 3.94 5.79 4.37
C PHE A 24 2.57 5.13 4.54
N CYS A 25 2.53 3.83 4.88
CA CYS A 25 1.28 3.11 5.16
C CYS A 25 0.51 3.77 6.30
N HIS A 26 1.18 4.19 7.38
CA HIS A 26 0.51 4.87 8.51
C HIS A 26 -0.05 6.24 8.09
N LYS A 27 0.74 7.04 7.36
CA LYS A 27 0.32 8.37 6.89
C LYS A 27 -0.85 8.32 5.93
N ILE A 28 -1.00 7.25 5.14
CA ILE A 28 -2.13 7.09 4.21
C ILE A 28 -3.34 6.48 4.90
N SER A 29 -3.15 5.40 5.67
CA SER A 29 -4.28 4.68 6.26
C SER A 29 -5.03 5.50 7.32
N ASN A 30 -4.33 6.31 8.12
CA ASN A 30 -4.97 7.16 9.15
C ASN A 30 -6.02 8.12 8.57
N PRO A 31 -5.71 9.01 7.61
CA PRO A 31 -6.69 9.95 7.09
C PRO A 31 -7.82 9.24 6.34
N ILE A 32 -7.56 8.13 5.65
CA ILE A 32 -8.62 7.36 4.97
C ILE A 32 -9.66 6.84 5.97
N VAL A 33 -9.20 6.23 7.06
CA VAL A 33 -10.09 5.71 8.11
C VAL A 33 -10.79 6.85 8.85
N GLU A 34 -10.08 7.95 9.13
CA GLU A 34 -10.66 9.12 9.77
C GLU A 34 -11.77 9.77 8.92
N LEU A 35 -11.54 9.89 7.61
CA LEU A 35 -12.56 10.34 6.67
C LEU A 35 -13.75 9.38 6.63
N ALA A 36 -13.50 8.08 6.54
CA ALA A 36 -14.56 7.08 6.55
C ALA A 36 -15.42 7.16 7.83
N LYS A 37 -14.79 7.38 8.99
CA LYS A 37 -15.49 7.63 10.26
C LYS A 37 -16.29 8.94 10.23
N LYS A 38 -15.68 10.04 9.77
CA LYS A 38 -16.33 11.36 9.70
C LYS A 38 -17.62 11.33 8.87
N TYR A 39 -17.63 10.54 7.80
CA TYR A 39 -18.76 10.41 6.88
C TYR A 39 -19.64 9.17 7.15
N ASN A 40 -19.42 8.43 8.25
CA ASN A 40 -20.15 7.19 8.59
C ASN A 40 -20.20 6.17 7.44
N VAL A 41 -19.07 6.00 6.76
CA VAL A 41 -18.94 5.07 5.63
C VAL A 41 -18.91 3.64 6.17
N SER A 42 -19.83 2.80 5.69
CA SER A 42 -19.90 1.39 6.10
C SER A 42 -18.91 0.48 5.37
N THR A 43 -18.43 0.88 4.19
CA THR A 43 -17.60 0.03 3.32
C THR A 43 -16.61 0.86 2.50
N ILE A 44 -15.33 0.49 2.59
CA ILE A 44 -14.23 1.04 1.77
C ILE A 44 -13.91 0.01 0.68
N VAL A 45 -13.94 0.43 -0.59
CA VAL A 45 -13.58 -0.41 -1.72
C VAL A 45 -12.18 -0.02 -2.20
N ILE A 46 -11.28 -1.00 -2.31
CA ILE A 46 -9.90 -0.79 -2.76
C ILE A 46 -9.69 -1.59 -4.04
N GLY A 47 -9.48 -0.90 -5.15
CA GLY A 47 -9.08 -1.52 -6.41
C GLY A 47 -7.65 -2.07 -6.33
N LYS A 48 -7.45 -3.30 -6.83
CA LYS A 48 -6.11 -3.84 -7.07
C LYS A 48 -5.57 -3.26 -8.38
N LEU A 49 -4.51 -2.48 -8.26
CA LEU A 49 -3.70 -2.02 -9.40
C LEU A 49 -2.82 -3.17 -9.94
N GLN A 50 -3.41 -4.29 -10.34
CA GLN A 50 -2.67 -5.41 -10.95
C GLN A 50 -2.45 -5.20 -12.46
N GLU A 51 -3.14 -4.24 -13.09
CA GLU A 51 -3.28 -4.23 -14.55
C GLU A 51 -3.06 -2.89 -15.25
N SER A 52 -2.20 -2.02 -14.71
CA SER A 52 -1.74 -0.82 -15.45
C SER A 52 -0.36 -1.01 -16.09
N LYS A 53 0.04 -2.25 -16.41
CA LYS A 53 1.24 -2.50 -17.24
C LYS A 53 0.98 -2.33 -18.74
N ASN A 54 -0.29 -2.31 -19.18
CA ASN A 54 -0.66 -2.34 -20.60
C ASN A 54 -1.41 -1.10 -21.12
N LYS A 55 -1.62 -0.07 -20.30
CA LYS A 55 -2.14 1.22 -20.76
C LYS A 55 -1.07 2.26 -20.51
N GLU A 56 -0.76 3.09 -21.50
CA GLU A 56 0.10 4.27 -21.39
C GLU A 56 -0.31 5.08 -20.17
N SER A 57 0.29 4.78 -19.03
CA SER A 57 -0.05 5.40 -17.77
C SER A 57 0.47 6.82 -17.85
N LYS A 58 -0.42 7.81 -17.89
CA LYS A 58 -0.08 9.23 -17.71
C LYS A 58 0.45 9.54 -16.29
N LEU A 59 0.84 8.52 -15.52
CA LEU A 59 1.48 8.69 -14.23
C LEU A 59 2.97 8.97 -14.47
N SER A 60 3.51 9.91 -13.71
CA SER A 60 4.96 10.21 -13.77
C SER A 60 5.75 8.96 -13.39
N SER A 61 6.89 8.71 -14.05
CA SER A 61 7.80 7.60 -13.78
C SER A 61 8.15 7.43 -12.27
N ILE A 62 8.10 8.53 -11.52
CA ILE A 62 8.28 8.54 -10.06
C ILE A 62 7.14 7.83 -9.33
N VAL A 63 5.89 8.03 -9.77
CA VAL A 63 4.70 7.40 -9.21
C VAL A 63 4.71 5.90 -9.50
N ASP A 64 5.12 5.49 -10.71
CA ASP A 64 5.27 4.08 -11.06
C ASP A 64 6.37 3.39 -10.25
N GLN A 65 7.51 4.06 -10.05
CA GLN A 65 8.57 3.56 -9.16
C GLN A 65 8.07 3.47 -7.72
N MET A 66 7.33 4.47 -7.21
CA MET A 66 6.74 4.39 -5.88
C MET A 66 5.72 3.24 -5.78
N LEU A 67 4.87 3.04 -6.78
CA LEU A 67 3.92 1.93 -6.85
C LEU A 67 4.61 0.57 -6.91
N SER A 68 5.70 0.45 -7.67
CA SER A 68 6.52 -0.76 -7.75
C SER A 68 7.31 -1.02 -6.45
N LEU A 69 7.67 0.03 -5.71
CA LEU A 69 8.36 -0.04 -4.43
C LEU A 69 7.39 -0.26 -3.27
N LEU A 70 6.12 0.10 -3.43
CA LEU A 70 5.06 -0.21 -2.49
C LEU A 70 4.79 -1.72 -2.60
N PRO A 71 5.10 -2.51 -1.55
CA PRO A 71 4.85 -3.94 -1.57
C PRO A 71 3.34 -4.12 -1.73
N HIS A 72 2.94 -4.55 -2.92
CA HIS A 72 1.56 -4.67 -3.38
C HIS A 72 0.70 -5.28 -2.27
N GLY A 73 -0.25 -4.51 -1.77
CA GLY A 73 -1.20 -4.94 -0.73
C GLY A 73 -0.82 -4.64 0.72
N ARG A 74 0.38 -4.15 1.08
CA ARG A 74 0.66 -3.76 2.48
C ARG A 74 -0.19 -2.58 2.95
N VAL A 75 -0.36 -1.56 2.09
CA VAL A 75 -1.22 -0.41 2.38
C VAL A 75 -2.66 -0.87 2.53
N SER A 76 -3.17 -1.67 1.59
CA SER A 76 -4.54 -2.18 1.63
C SER A 76 -4.81 -3.03 2.87
N LYS A 77 -3.86 -3.89 3.26
CA LYS A 77 -3.94 -4.67 4.49
C LYS A 77 -3.90 -3.81 5.75
N GLN A 78 -3.13 -2.72 5.74
CA GLN A 78 -3.10 -1.77 6.85
C GLN A 78 -4.41 -0.99 6.97
N ILE A 79 -5.04 -0.65 5.85
CA ILE A 79 -6.36 -0.01 5.80
C ILE A 79 -7.42 -0.99 6.29
N GLU A 80 -7.44 -2.22 5.80
CA GLU A 80 -8.33 -3.31 6.24
C GLU A 80 -8.26 -3.51 7.76
N TYR A 81 -7.04 -3.67 8.29
CA TYR A 81 -6.82 -3.82 9.73
C TYR A 81 -7.42 -2.67 10.53
N LYS A 82 -7.12 -1.40 10.17
CA LYS A 82 -7.60 -0.23 10.91
C LYS A 82 -9.09 0.01 10.72
N ALA A 83 -9.62 -0.19 9.52
CA ALA A 83 -11.03 -0.03 9.22
C ALA A 83 -11.87 -1.06 9.99
N SER A 84 -11.39 -2.30 10.09
CA SER A 84 -12.04 -3.37 10.86
C SER A 84 -12.15 -3.03 12.35
N GLU A 85 -11.17 -2.34 12.95
CA GLU A 85 -11.25 -1.89 14.35
C GLU A 85 -12.42 -0.92 14.59
N TYR A 86 -12.89 -0.23 13.55
CA TYR A 86 -14.03 0.69 13.61
C TYR A 86 -15.31 0.11 12.99
N GLY A 87 -15.34 -1.20 12.69
CA GLY A 87 -16.50 -1.86 12.07
C GLY A 87 -16.73 -1.48 10.61
N ILE A 88 -15.75 -0.85 9.96
CA ILE A 88 -15.83 -0.47 8.54
C ILE A 88 -15.33 -1.65 7.70
N ARG A 89 -16.17 -2.16 6.80
CA ARG A 89 -15.80 -3.28 5.92
C ARG A 89 -14.84 -2.80 4.83
N THR A 90 -13.84 -3.60 4.48
CA THR A 90 -12.98 -3.33 3.32
C THR A 90 -13.12 -4.42 2.28
N VAL A 91 -13.34 -4.03 1.03
CA VAL A 91 -13.46 -4.96 -0.09
C VAL A 91 -12.32 -4.71 -1.08
N LEU A 92 -11.51 -5.73 -1.33
CA LEU A 92 -10.51 -5.72 -2.39
C LEU A 92 -11.17 -6.15 -3.69
N VAL A 93 -11.24 -5.24 -4.67
CA VAL A 93 -11.78 -5.53 -6.00
C VAL A 93 -10.64 -5.67 -6.97
N ASP A 94 -10.66 -6.74 -7.78
CA ASP A 94 -9.74 -6.90 -8.88
C ASP A 94 -10.23 -6.05 -10.06
N GLU A 95 -9.48 -5.03 -10.46
CA GLU A 95 -9.89 -4.11 -11.54
C GLU A 95 -9.73 -4.73 -12.94
N SER A 96 -9.29 -5.99 -13.04
CA SER A 96 -9.14 -6.76 -14.29
C SER A 96 -10.39 -6.83 -15.18
N TYR A 97 -11.55 -6.41 -14.67
CA TYR A 97 -12.83 -6.44 -15.40
C TYR A 97 -13.52 -5.09 -15.53
N THR A 98 -12.86 -3.98 -15.15
CA THR A 98 -13.45 -2.64 -15.27
C THR A 98 -12.59 -1.75 -16.17
N CYS A 99 -12.76 -1.96 -17.49
CA CYS A 99 -12.34 -1.12 -18.63
C CYS A 99 -10.91 -1.27 -19.16
#